data_AF-A0A940RBX9-F1
#
_entry.id   AF-A0A940RBX9-F1
#
_cell.length_a   1.000
_cell.length_b   1.000
_cell.length_c   1.000
_cell.angle_alpha   90.00
_cell.angle_beta   90.00
_cell.angle_gamma   90.00
#
_symmetry.space_group_name_H-M   'P 1'
#
loop_
_entity.id
_entity.type
_entity.pdbx_description
1 polymer ?
#
loop_
_entity_poly.entity_id
_entity_poly.type
_entity_poly.pdbx_seq_one_letter_code
_entity_poly.pdbx_strand_id
1 'polypeptide(L)'
;MKDKNLRKVLVVDDESAIRKLLRVSLEASFYHVDEASSGQEGLSLVASLRPEIVLLDLGLPDKNGLTVLKEIREWSQVPVIVLTVQNADEDKIAALDGGADDYVTKPFSVPELLVRMRVALRHSNGAVDNKTELRSGPLVVDIPGHTVLVDREMIKLTATEFNIVKVLMKHKGKVVTHRMLLNEIWGPNSVEHTHYLRVYVGAVRKKLKTREDIPDLIETEAGVGYRLLDLD
;
A
#
# COMPACT_ATOMS: atom_id res chain seq x y z
N MET A 1 4.92 -27.65 -8.39
CA MET A 1 5.88 -26.52 -8.49
C MET A 1 5.11 -25.21 -8.48
N LYS A 2 4.81 -24.64 -7.30
CA LYS A 2 4.12 -23.34 -7.15
C LYS A 2 4.79 -22.42 -6.12
N ASP A 3 6.05 -22.67 -5.74
CA ASP A 3 6.83 -21.77 -4.88
C ASP A 3 7.51 -20.66 -5.71
N LYS A 4 6.69 -19.81 -6.34
CA LYS A 4 7.19 -18.58 -6.97
C LYS A 4 7.19 -17.47 -5.91
N ASN A 5 8.36 -17.29 -5.28
CA ASN A 5 8.86 -16.06 -4.64
C ASN A 5 7.83 -15.26 -3.81
N LEU A 6 7.26 -15.88 -2.77
CA LEU A 6 6.46 -15.15 -1.78
C LEU A 6 7.40 -14.20 -1.01
N ARG A 7 6.92 -12.97 -0.76
CA ARG A 7 7.71 -12.01 -0.01
C ARG A 7 7.86 -12.44 1.44
N LYS A 8 9.07 -12.36 1.97
CA LYS A 8 9.37 -12.76 3.36
C LYS A 8 9.05 -11.65 4.35
N VAL A 9 8.21 -11.93 5.32
CA VAL A 9 7.81 -11.02 6.40
C VAL A 9 8.26 -11.63 7.72
N LEU A 10 8.93 -10.85 8.56
CA LEU A 10 9.18 -11.24 9.94
C LEU A 10 8.23 -10.50 10.87
N VAL A 11 7.51 -11.23 11.72
CA VAL A 11 6.65 -10.67 12.77
C VAL A 11 7.33 -10.87 14.12
N VAL A 12 7.64 -9.76 14.81
CA VAL A 12 8.25 -9.73 16.14
C VAL A 12 7.24 -9.14 17.11
N ASP A 13 6.61 -9.97 17.92
CA ASP A 13 5.56 -9.59 18.88
C ASP A 13 5.50 -10.65 19.98
N ASP A 14 5.34 -10.29 21.25
CA ASP A 14 5.32 -11.26 22.34
C ASP A 14 3.97 -12.01 22.46
N GLU A 15 2.89 -11.37 22.01
CA GLU A 15 1.54 -11.92 22.04
C GLU A 15 1.34 -12.98 20.95
N SER A 16 1.26 -14.26 21.34
CA SER A 16 1.05 -15.36 20.39
C SER A 16 -0.25 -15.23 19.57
N ALA A 17 -1.26 -14.58 20.14
CA ALA A 17 -2.53 -14.33 19.45
C ALA A 17 -2.36 -13.35 18.28
N ILE A 18 -1.58 -12.28 18.48
CA ILE A 18 -1.27 -11.30 17.43
C ILE A 18 -0.43 -11.93 16.33
N ARG A 19 0.64 -12.66 16.69
CA ARG A 19 1.46 -13.40 15.72
C ARG A 19 0.63 -14.33 14.85
N LYS A 20 -0.24 -15.15 15.48
CA LYS A 20 -1.13 -16.07 14.77
C LYS A 20 -2.12 -15.36 13.84
N LEU A 21 -2.72 -14.26 14.29
CA LEU A 21 -3.62 -13.44 13.46
C LEU A 21 -2.89 -12.90 12.22
N LEU A 22 -1.69 -12.37 12.43
CA LEU A 22 -0.85 -11.81 11.36
C LEU A 22 -0.41 -12.89 10.38
N ARG A 23 0.10 -14.04 10.85
CA ARG A 23 0.47 -15.17 10.00
C ARG A 23 -0.68 -15.56 9.07
N VAL A 24 -1.84 -15.90 9.62
CA VAL A 24 -3.00 -16.35 8.83
C VAL A 24 -3.41 -15.30 7.79
N SER A 25 -3.43 -14.03 8.20
CA SER A 25 -3.86 -12.91 7.34
C SER A 25 -2.89 -12.61 6.19
N LEU A 26 -1.59 -12.65 6.49
CA LEU A 26 -0.54 -12.35 5.53
C LEU A 26 -0.29 -13.54 4.58
N GLU A 27 -0.33 -14.77 5.06
CA GLU A 27 -0.26 -15.96 4.21
C GLU A 27 -1.43 -16.03 3.23
N ALA A 28 -2.66 -15.70 3.67
CA ALA A 28 -3.81 -15.54 2.79
C ALA A 28 -3.63 -14.44 1.73
N SER A 29 -2.72 -13.50 1.99
CA SER A 29 -2.32 -12.43 1.07
C SER A 29 -1.03 -12.74 0.30
N PHE A 30 -0.61 -14.01 0.27
CA PHE A 30 0.57 -14.51 -0.46
C PHE A 30 1.93 -13.96 0.05
N TYR A 31 2.07 -13.83 1.37
CA TYR A 31 3.37 -13.63 2.03
C TYR A 31 3.89 -14.92 2.67
N HIS A 32 5.20 -15.02 2.84
CA HIS A 32 5.85 -16.01 3.69
C HIS A 32 6.14 -15.36 5.05
N VAL A 33 5.66 -15.95 6.14
CA VAL A 33 5.70 -15.32 7.47
C VAL A 33 6.54 -16.13 8.44
N ASP A 34 7.62 -15.52 8.90
CA ASP A 34 8.42 -15.97 10.03
C ASP A 34 7.99 -15.21 11.30
N GLU A 35 8.11 -15.84 12.47
CA GLU A 35 7.68 -15.28 13.75
C GLU A 35 8.84 -15.28 14.76
N ALA A 36 8.91 -14.23 15.58
CA ALA A 36 9.72 -14.14 16.78
C ALA A 36 8.87 -13.64 17.96
N SER A 37 9.13 -14.19 19.14
CA SER A 37 8.45 -13.85 20.39
C SER A 37 9.24 -12.89 21.28
N SER A 38 10.45 -12.51 20.88
CA SER A 38 11.36 -11.66 21.65
C SER A 38 12.21 -10.79 20.72
N GLY A 39 12.75 -9.69 21.24
CA GLY A 39 13.63 -8.80 20.51
C GLY A 39 14.92 -9.47 20.07
N GLN A 40 15.51 -10.28 20.95
CA GLN A 40 16.75 -11.02 20.65
C GLN A 40 16.57 -12.08 19.55
N GLU A 41 15.44 -12.80 19.58
CA GLU A 41 15.06 -13.73 18.52
C GLU A 41 14.80 -12.98 17.20
N GLY A 42 14.08 -11.86 17.27
CA GLY A 42 13.84 -10.98 16.12
C GLY A 42 15.13 -10.54 15.43
N LEU A 43 16.09 -9.98 16.18
CA LEU A 43 17.40 -9.58 15.64
C LEU A 43 18.13 -10.73 14.95
N SER A 44 18.12 -11.92 15.57
CA SER A 44 18.76 -13.12 15.03
C SER A 44 18.11 -13.54 13.70
N LEU A 45 16.78 -13.53 13.62
CA LEU A 45 16.03 -13.90 12.42
C LEU A 45 16.16 -12.87 11.29
N VAL A 46 16.23 -11.56 11.60
CA VAL A 46 16.53 -10.55 10.57
C VAL A 46 17.87 -10.86 9.90
N ALA A 47 18.89 -11.21 10.68
CA ALA A 47 20.22 -11.50 10.16
C ALA A 47 20.27 -12.80 9.34
N SER A 48 19.61 -13.87 9.80
CA SER A 48 19.67 -15.19 9.16
C SER A 48 18.72 -15.35 7.98
N LEU A 49 17.49 -14.83 8.08
CA LEU A 49 16.44 -15.06 7.08
C LEU A 49 16.38 -13.97 6.00
N ARG A 50 16.92 -12.78 6.33
CA ARG A 50 16.88 -11.57 5.49
C ARG A 50 15.46 -11.29 4.99
N PRO A 51 14.52 -10.98 5.91
CA PRO A 51 13.15 -10.64 5.53
C PRO A 51 13.13 -9.39 4.64
N GLU A 52 12.09 -9.24 3.82
CA GLU A 52 11.87 -8.04 3.02
C GLU A 52 11.17 -6.93 3.82
N ILE A 53 10.51 -7.27 4.92
CA ILE A 53 9.90 -6.33 5.86
C ILE A 53 9.78 -6.95 7.25
N VAL A 54 9.90 -6.12 8.29
CA VAL A 54 9.72 -6.50 9.69
C VAL A 54 8.51 -5.77 10.25
N LEU A 55 7.62 -6.51 10.91
CA LEU A 55 6.58 -5.97 11.78
C LEU A 55 7.07 -6.09 13.22
N LEU A 56 7.25 -4.97 13.91
CA LEU A 56 7.94 -4.92 15.21
C LEU A 56 7.04 -4.32 16.28
N ASP A 57 6.68 -5.11 17.28
CA ASP A 57 6.05 -4.59 18.50
C ASP A 57 7.05 -3.85 19.39
N LEU A 58 6.59 -2.79 20.07
CA LEU A 58 7.42 -2.05 21.03
C LEU A 58 7.45 -2.69 22.42
N GLY A 59 6.42 -3.45 22.79
CA GLY A 59 6.17 -4.02 24.11
C GLY A 59 6.85 -5.36 24.37
N LEU A 60 8.02 -5.63 23.77
CA LEU A 60 8.70 -6.92 23.90
C LEU A 60 9.24 -7.14 25.33
N PRO A 61 9.22 -8.38 25.84
CA PRO A 61 9.49 -8.70 27.24
C PRO A 61 10.96 -8.61 27.62
N ASP A 62 11.87 -8.83 26.67
CA ASP A 62 13.31 -8.91 26.87
C ASP A 62 14.03 -7.59 26.56
N LYS A 63 13.49 -6.80 25.63
CA LYS A 63 14.15 -5.59 25.13
C LYS A 63 13.13 -4.60 24.56
N ASN A 64 13.27 -3.31 24.85
CA ASN A 64 12.42 -2.29 24.24
C ASN A 64 12.53 -2.35 22.70
N GLY A 65 11.40 -2.39 21.99
CA GLY A 65 11.37 -2.48 20.53
C GLY A 65 12.04 -1.31 19.82
N LEU A 66 12.12 -0.12 20.42
CA LEU A 66 12.91 1.00 19.88
C LEU A 66 14.42 0.69 19.88
N THR A 67 14.90 -0.04 20.88
CA THR A 67 16.30 -0.48 20.92
C THR A 67 16.55 -1.56 19.85
N VAL A 68 15.61 -2.48 19.66
CA VAL A 68 15.65 -3.48 18.58
C VAL A 68 15.71 -2.78 17.21
N LEU A 69 14.85 -1.78 16.98
CA LEU A 69 14.86 -0.98 15.76
C LEU A 69 16.21 -0.31 15.51
N LYS A 70 16.77 0.36 16.53
CA LYS A 70 18.09 1.01 16.43
C LYS A 70 19.17 0.01 16.04
N GLU A 71 19.20 -1.15 16.68
CA GLU A 71 20.19 -2.20 16.37
C GLU A 71 20.02 -2.78 14.97
N ILE A 72 18.78 -2.95 14.48
CA ILE A 72 18.55 -3.32 13.07
C ILE A 72 19.14 -2.25 12.15
N ARG A 73 18.92 -0.97 12.46
CA ARG A 73 19.36 0.17 11.64
C ARG A 73 20.87 0.38 11.59
N GLU A 74 21.63 -0.15 12.54
CA GLU A 74 23.10 -0.12 12.52
C GLU A 74 23.69 -0.87 11.30
N TRP A 75 22.99 -1.87 10.76
CA TRP A 75 23.52 -2.72 9.69
C TRP A 75 22.51 -3.10 8.59
N SER A 76 21.22 -2.78 8.75
CA SER A 76 20.17 -3.13 7.80
C SER A 76 19.21 -1.98 7.52
N GLN A 77 18.86 -1.83 6.24
CA GLN A 77 17.84 -0.91 5.74
C GLN A 77 16.53 -1.63 5.43
N VAL A 78 16.31 -2.82 6.00
CA VAL A 78 15.03 -3.54 5.86
C VAL A 78 13.89 -2.65 6.36
N PRO A 79 12.77 -2.52 5.62
CA PRO A 79 11.59 -1.84 6.10
C PRO A 79 11.14 -2.35 7.46
N VAL A 80 10.87 -1.45 8.40
CA VAL A 80 10.30 -1.79 9.71
C VAL A 80 9.02 -0.99 9.91
N ILE A 81 7.91 -1.70 10.11
CA ILE A 81 6.64 -1.12 10.55
C ILE A 81 6.47 -1.43 12.03
N VAL A 82 6.32 -0.39 12.83
CA VAL A 82 6.15 -0.52 14.27
C VAL A 82 4.69 -0.77 14.64
N LEU A 83 4.43 -1.77 15.46
CA LEU A 83 3.13 -2.03 16.09
C LEU A 83 3.16 -1.40 17.48
N THR A 84 2.24 -0.49 17.78
CA THR A 84 2.23 0.28 19.03
C THR A 84 0.81 0.45 19.59
N VAL A 85 0.63 0.72 20.88
CA VAL A 85 -0.68 1.01 21.47
C VAL A 85 -1.06 2.48 21.33
N GLN A 86 -2.36 2.78 21.38
CA GLN A 86 -2.93 4.08 20.99
C GLN A 86 -2.42 5.31 21.78
N ASN A 87 -1.88 5.12 22.99
CA ASN A 87 -1.57 6.17 23.97
C ASN A 87 -0.13 6.70 23.96
N ALA A 88 0.67 6.41 22.94
CA ALA A 88 2.08 6.79 22.93
C ALA A 88 2.44 7.67 21.73
N ASP A 89 1.96 8.92 21.74
CA ASP A 89 2.37 9.90 20.74
C ASP A 89 3.89 10.17 20.78
N GLU A 90 4.51 10.06 21.96
CA GLU A 90 5.96 10.08 22.12
C GLU A 90 6.64 8.85 21.47
N ASP A 91 6.07 7.66 21.61
CA ASP A 91 6.64 6.44 21.01
C ASP A 91 6.53 6.44 19.48
N LYS A 92 5.49 7.05 18.91
CA LYS A 92 5.34 7.20 17.44
C LYS A 92 6.42 8.11 16.87
N ILE A 93 6.68 9.25 17.54
CA ILE A 93 7.73 10.19 17.14
C ILE A 93 9.09 9.52 17.30
N ALA A 94 9.35 8.89 18.45
CA ALA A 94 10.61 8.19 18.72
C ALA A 94 10.86 7.00 17.77
N ALA A 95 9.82 6.30 17.31
CA ALA A 95 9.94 5.24 16.32
C ALA A 95 10.34 5.79 14.95
N LEU A 96 9.72 6.86 14.48
CA LEU A 96 10.07 7.51 13.21
C LEU A 96 11.48 8.12 13.27
N ASP A 97 11.83 8.79 14.37
CA ASP A 97 13.19 9.32 14.60
C ASP A 97 14.23 8.19 14.72
N GLY A 98 13.81 7.03 15.24
CA GLY A 98 14.59 5.80 15.29
C GLY A 98 14.74 5.08 13.95
N GLY A 99 14.14 5.61 12.88
CA GLY A 99 14.26 5.10 11.52
C GLY A 99 13.19 4.09 11.11
N ALA A 100 12.06 4.00 11.81
CA ALA A 100 10.91 3.22 11.34
C ALA A 100 10.35 3.83 10.03
N ASP A 101 9.88 2.97 9.14
CA ASP A 101 9.29 3.39 7.87
C ASP A 101 7.83 3.82 8.03
N ASP A 102 7.12 3.22 9.00
CA ASP A 102 5.75 3.56 9.38
C ASP A 102 5.39 2.97 10.75
N TYR A 103 4.21 3.31 11.28
CA TYR A 103 3.65 2.68 12.48
C TYR A 103 2.16 2.36 12.32
N VAL A 104 1.68 1.42 13.14
CA VAL A 104 0.30 0.95 13.20
C VAL A 104 -0.14 0.84 14.66
N THR A 105 -1.28 1.45 15.00
CA THR A 105 -1.81 1.40 16.36
C THR A 105 -2.66 0.16 16.61
N LYS A 106 -2.36 -0.61 17.65
CA LYS A 106 -3.18 -1.68 18.23
C LYS A 106 -4.42 -1.06 18.94
N PRO A 107 -5.63 -1.60 18.73
CA PRO A 107 -5.96 -2.68 17.79
C PRO A 107 -5.97 -2.20 16.33
N PHE A 108 -5.38 -2.98 15.42
CA PHE A 108 -5.24 -2.60 14.02
C PHE A 108 -6.09 -3.42 13.06
N SER A 109 -6.43 -2.79 11.93
CA SER A 109 -7.10 -3.43 10.81
C SER A 109 -6.08 -4.12 9.90
N VAL A 110 -6.24 -5.42 9.63
CA VAL A 110 -5.39 -6.18 8.69
C VAL A 110 -5.30 -5.51 7.30
N PRO A 111 -6.42 -5.05 6.70
CA PRO A 111 -6.37 -4.24 5.47
C PRO A 111 -5.47 -3.00 5.55
N GLU A 112 -5.47 -2.29 6.68
CA GLU A 112 -4.62 -1.10 6.87
C GLU A 112 -3.14 -1.48 6.93
N LEU A 113 -2.81 -2.51 7.71
CA LEU A 113 -1.44 -3.02 7.82
C LEU A 113 -0.90 -3.45 6.45
N LEU A 114 -1.70 -4.15 5.64
CA LEU A 114 -1.34 -4.55 4.28
C LEU A 114 -1.06 -3.35 3.37
N VAL A 115 -1.78 -2.23 3.51
CA VAL A 115 -1.51 -1.00 2.75
C VAL A 115 -0.14 -0.44 3.14
N ARG A 116 0.13 -0.32 4.44
CA ARG A 116 1.40 0.23 4.94
C ARG A 116 2.60 -0.64 4.59
N MET A 117 2.45 -1.96 4.69
CA MET A 117 3.47 -2.91 4.22
C MET A 117 3.81 -2.71 2.75
N ARG A 118 2.80 -2.50 1.88
CA ARG A 118 3.05 -2.23 0.45
C ARG A 118 3.83 -0.93 0.22
N VAL A 119 3.52 0.12 0.99
CA VAL A 119 4.22 1.41 0.91
C VAL A 119 5.67 1.26 1.38
N ALA A 120 5.91 0.65 2.53
CA ALA A 120 7.24 0.48 3.10
C ALA A 120 8.16 -0.38 2.21
N LEU A 121 7.64 -1.50 1.69
CA LEU A 121 8.36 -2.37 0.74
C LEU A 121 8.70 -1.67 -0.60
N ARG A 122 8.02 -0.57 -0.94
CA ARG A 122 8.35 0.23 -2.14
C ARG A 122 9.58 1.10 -1.91
N HIS A 123 9.76 1.62 -0.69
CA HIS A 123 10.84 2.56 -0.36
C HIS A 123 12.21 1.88 -0.19
N SER A 124 12.26 0.64 0.33
CA SER A 124 13.53 -0.09 0.50
C SER A 124 14.16 -0.62 -0.78
N ASN A 125 13.39 -0.78 -1.84
CA ASN A 125 13.91 -1.40 -3.05
C ASN A 125 14.86 -0.51 -3.84
N GLY A 126 15.05 0.78 -3.49
CA GLY A 126 16.09 1.67 -4.03
C GLY A 126 16.17 1.78 -5.56
N ALA A 127 15.25 1.14 -6.27
CA ALA A 127 15.26 0.95 -7.70
C ALA A 127 14.41 2.06 -8.28
N VAL A 128 15.10 3.12 -8.68
CA VAL A 128 14.78 3.85 -9.89
C VAL A 128 14.75 2.83 -11.04
N ASP A 129 13.65 2.08 -11.15
CA ASP A 129 13.35 1.27 -12.31
C ASP A 129 11.96 1.69 -12.79
N ASN A 130 11.99 2.54 -13.83
CA ASN A 130 10.88 3.19 -14.51
C ASN A 130 9.88 2.20 -15.14
N LYS A 131 9.17 1.37 -14.36
CA LYS A 131 8.21 0.40 -14.91
C LYS A 131 6.86 0.24 -14.20
N THR A 132 6.56 0.98 -13.13
CA THR A 132 5.22 0.87 -12.49
C THR A 132 4.47 2.18 -12.28
N GLU A 133 5.09 3.31 -12.61
CA GLU A 133 4.36 4.56 -12.80
C GLU A 133 3.74 4.56 -14.19
N LEU A 134 2.42 4.52 -14.26
CA LEU A 134 1.72 4.80 -15.51
C LEU A 134 1.63 6.31 -15.68
N ARG A 135 1.91 6.78 -16.89
CA ARG A 135 1.87 8.20 -17.26
C ARG A 135 0.89 8.43 -18.40
N SER A 136 0.27 9.59 -18.38
CA SER A 136 -0.49 10.17 -19.49
C SER A 136 -0.48 11.68 -19.32
N GLY A 137 0.42 12.36 -20.04
CA GLY A 137 0.60 13.80 -19.94
C GLY A 137 0.89 14.25 -18.50
N PRO A 138 0.07 15.13 -17.88
CA PRO A 138 0.32 15.60 -16.51
C PRO A 138 -0.01 14.57 -15.43
N LEU A 139 -0.71 13.48 -15.77
CA LEU A 139 -1.15 12.46 -14.82
C LEU A 139 -0.09 11.38 -14.62
N VAL A 140 0.27 11.14 -13.37
CA VAL A 140 1.17 10.05 -12.94
C VAL A 140 0.44 9.20 -11.92
N VAL A 141 0.37 7.89 -12.16
CA VAL A 141 -0.27 6.93 -11.27
C VAL A 141 0.70 5.85 -10.89
N ASP A 142 1.05 5.82 -9.61
CA ASP A 142 1.82 4.72 -9.03
C ASP A 142 0.82 3.68 -8.48
N ILE A 143 0.67 2.58 -9.23
CA ILE A 143 -0.25 1.51 -8.87
C ILE A 143 0.17 0.82 -7.56
N PRO A 144 1.43 0.37 -7.39
CA PRO A 144 1.91 -0.16 -6.12
C PRO A 144 1.81 0.84 -4.96
N GLY A 145 2.13 2.09 -5.24
CA GLY A 145 2.16 3.19 -4.28
C GLY A 145 0.81 3.70 -3.81
N HIS A 146 -0.25 3.36 -4.54
CA HIS A 146 -1.58 3.91 -4.33
C HIS A 146 -1.63 5.45 -4.35
N THR A 147 -0.74 6.07 -5.13
CA THR A 147 -0.61 7.52 -5.24
C THR A 147 -0.92 7.99 -6.66
N VAL A 148 -1.57 9.14 -6.75
CA VAL A 148 -1.86 9.84 -8.01
C VAL A 148 -1.31 11.25 -7.92
N LEU A 149 -0.59 11.68 -8.95
CA LEU A 149 -0.13 13.04 -9.10
C LEU A 149 -0.70 13.63 -10.40
N VAL A 150 -1.04 14.92 -10.35
CA VAL A 150 -1.31 15.72 -11.55
C VAL A 150 -0.38 16.91 -11.51
N ASP A 151 0.45 17.06 -12.55
CA ASP A 151 1.49 18.11 -12.63
C ASP A 151 2.37 18.18 -11.37
N ARG A 152 2.80 17.01 -10.88
CA ARG A 152 3.60 16.82 -9.66
C ARG A 152 2.90 17.17 -8.34
N GLU A 153 1.62 17.53 -8.36
CA GLU A 153 0.81 17.72 -7.16
C GLU A 153 0.10 16.43 -6.75
N MET A 154 0.17 16.05 -5.47
CA MET A 154 -0.46 14.83 -4.96
C MET A 154 -1.98 14.99 -4.83
N ILE A 155 -2.73 14.09 -5.47
CA ILE A 155 -4.19 14.09 -5.46
C ILE A 155 -4.72 13.05 -4.46
N LYS A 156 -5.48 13.51 -3.47
CA LYS A 156 -6.13 12.64 -2.48
C LYS A 156 -7.37 11.96 -3.07
N LEU A 157 -7.26 10.66 -3.32
CA LEU A 157 -8.34 9.79 -3.77
C LEU A 157 -8.74 8.80 -2.67
N THR A 158 -10.03 8.50 -2.58
CA THR A 158 -10.54 7.33 -1.85
C THR A 158 -10.14 6.04 -2.58
N ALA A 159 -10.26 4.89 -1.91
CA ALA A 159 -9.93 3.59 -2.50
C ALA A 159 -10.71 3.32 -3.82
N THR A 160 -12.01 3.63 -3.84
CA THR A 160 -12.86 3.47 -5.02
C THR A 160 -12.44 4.38 -6.17
N GLU A 161 -12.17 5.66 -5.88
CA GLU A 161 -11.71 6.63 -6.88
C GLU A 161 -10.34 6.24 -7.46
N PHE A 162 -9.42 5.77 -6.61
CA PHE A 162 -8.13 5.27 -7.07
C PHE A 162 -8.28 4.05 -7.97
N ASN A 163 -9.15 3.09 -7.62
CA ASN A 163 -9.40 1.92 -8.45
C ASN A 163 -9.97 2.30 -9.83
N ILE A 164 -10.84 3.31 -9.91
CA ILE A 164 -11.30 3.87 -11.20
C ILE A 164 -10.11 4.38 -12.02
N VAL A 165 -9.28 5.25 -11.45
CA VAL A 165 -8.12 5.82 -12.14
C VAL A 165 -7.14 4.72 -12.57
N LYS A 166 -6.88 3.74 -11.72
CA LYS A 166 -6.01 2.58 -11.99
C LYS A 166 -6.50 1.77 -13.19
N VAL A 167 -7.78 1.41 -13.22
CA VAL A 167 -8.35 0.61 -14.33
C VAL A 167 -8.29 1.43 -15.63
N LEU A 168 -8.67 2.70 -15.60
CA LEU A 168 -8.61 3.57 -16.76
C LEU A 168 -7.17 3.76 -17.27
N MET A 169 -6.19 3.94 -16.38
CA MET A 169 -4.76 4.06 -16.73
C MET A 169 -4.21 2.78 -17.36
N LYS A 170 -4.57 1.60 -16.83
CA LYS A 170 -4.18 0.31 -17.41
C LYS A 170 -4.68 0.15 -18.86
N HIS A 171 -5.76 0.83 -19.21
CA HIS A 171 -6.37 0.83 -20.53
C HIS A 171 -6.33 2.22 -21.19
N LYS A 172 -5.31 3.04 -20.90
CA LYS A 172 -5.19 4.40 -21.45
C LYS A 172 -5.36 4.43 -22.97
N GLY A 173 -6.02 5.47 -23.49
CA GLY A 173 -6.36 5.62 -24.90
C GLY A 173 -7.49 4.69 -25.39
N LYS A 174 -7.95 3.71 -24.59
CA LYS A 174 -9.03 2.78 -24.95
C LYS A 174 -10.28 3.04 -24.14
N VAL A 175 -11.43 2.71 -24.73
CA VAL A 175 -12.72 2.80 -24.05
C VAL A 175 -12.86 1.61 -23.10
N VAL A 176 -13.02 1.89 -21.81
CA VAL A 176 -13.35 0.90 -20.78
C VAL A 176 -14.85 0.93 -20.55
N THR A 177 -15.52 -0.19 -20.83
CA THR A 177 -16.99 -0.28 -20.73
C THR A 177 -17.46 -0.14 -19.28
N HIS A 178 -18.69 0.34 -19.09
CA HIS A 178 -19.31 0.40 -17.75
C HIS A 178 -19.26 -0.96 -17.02
N ARG A 179 -19.58 -2.05 -17.74
CA ARG A 179 -19.55 -3.41 -17.19
C ARG A 179 -18.14 -3.82 -16.73
N MET A 180 -17.12 -3.50 -17.52
CA MET A 180 -15.73 -3.82 -17.17
C MET A 180 -15.27 -3.04 -15.95
N LEU A 181 -15.57 -1.74 -15.87
CA LEU A 181 -15.28 -0.93 -14.68
C LEU A 181 -16.01 -1.46 -13.45
N LEU A 182 -17.31 -1.75 -13.56
CA LEU A 182 -18.10 -2.28 -12.45
C LEU A 182 -17.51 -3.61 -11.94
N ASN A 183 -17.16 -4.52 -12.85
CA ASN A 183 -16.60 -5.82 -12.50
C ASN A 183 -15.21 -5.72 -11.87
N GLU A 184 -14.33 -4.85 -12.38
CA GLU A 184 -12.97 -4.68 -11.84
C GLU A 184 -12.95 -3.97 -10.47
N ILE A 185 -13.91 -3.07 -10.22
CA ILE A 185 -13.92 -2.26 -8.99
C ILE A 185 -14.73 -2.92 -7.88
N TRP A 186 -15.90 -3.51 -8.19
CA TRP A 186 -16.84 -4.06 -7.21
C TRP A 186 -17.14 -5.55 -7.38
N GLY A 187 -16.73 -6.17 -8.50
CA GLY A 187 -16.91 -7.61 -8.75
C GLY A 187 -18.11 -7.95 -9.64
N PRO A 188 -18.26 -9.24 -10.01
CA PRO A 188 -19.21 -9.70 -11.03
C PRO A 188 -20.70 -9.57 -10.65
N ASN A 189 -21.01 -9.30 -9.38
CA ASN A 189 -22.39 -9.14 -8.88
C ASN A 189 -22.86 -7.67 -8.84
N SER A 190 -22.04 -6.73 -9.32
CA SER A 190 -22.27 -5.28 -9.15
C SER A 190 -22.84 -4.57 -10.38
N VAL A 191 -23.30 -5.34 -11.38
CA VAL A 191 -23.59 -4.88 -12.75
C VAL A 191 -24.80 -3.92 -12.84
N GLU A 192 -25.65 -3.84 -11.82
CA GLU A 192 -26.90 -3.04 -11.87
C GLU A 192 -26.76 -1.58 -11.40
N HIS A 193 -25.56 -1.13 -11.04
CA HIS A 193 -25.35 0.14 -10.33
C HIS A 193 -24.59 1.21 -11.14
N THR A 194 -24.85 1.34 -12.45
CA THR A 194 -24.18 2.32 -13.34
C THR A 194 -24.29 3.78 -12.90
N HIS A 195 -25.34 4.14 -12.16
CA HIS A 195 -25.51 5.49 -11.61
C HIS A 195 -24.42 5.86 -10.61
N TYR A 196 -23.96 4.91 -9.78
CA TYR A 196 -22.89 5.16 -8.82
C TYR A 196 -21.55 5.39 -9.52
N LEU A 197 -21.27 4.61 -10.58
CA LEU A 197 -20.05 4.78 -11.37
C LEU A 197 -19.97 6.20 -11.97
N ARG A 198 -21.10 6.76 -12.45
CA ARG A 198 -21.15 8.14 -12.95
C ARG A 198 -20.79 9.18 -11.89
N VAL A 199 -21.30 9.01 -10.67
CA VAL A 199 -21.01 9.91 -9.54
C VAL A 199 -19.52 9.86 -9.20
N TYR A 200 -18.94 8.66 -9.07
CA TYR A 200 -17.52 8.52 -8.77
C TYR A 200 -16.62 9.05 -9.89
N VAL A 201 -16.93 8.79 -11.16
CA VAL A 201 -16.15 9.35 -12.28
C VAL A 201 -16.23 10.88 -12.30
N GLY A 202 -17.40 11.45 -12.00
CA GLY A 202 -17.56 12.90 -11.84
C GLY A 202 -16.68 13.47 -10.71
N ALA A 203 -16.64 12.81 -9.56
CA ALA A 203 -15.78 13.19 -8.44
C ALA A 203 -14.29 13.09 -8.79
N VAL A 204 -13.88 12.00 -9.45
CA VAL A 204 -12.50 11.81 -9.94
C VAL A 204 -12.11 12.92 -10.89
N ARG A 205 -12.92 13.23 -11.92
CA ARG A 205 -12.64 14.31 -12.87
C ARG A 205 -12.39 15.64 -12.16
N LYS A 206 -13.26 16.00 -11.21
CA LYS A 206 -13.12 17.24 -10.46
C LYS A 206 -11.82 17.28 -9.64
N LYS A 207 -11.37 16.15 -9.11
CA LYS A 207 -10.11 16.07 -8.35
C LYS A 207 -8.88 16.08 -9.25
N LEU A 208 -8.96 15.49 -10.45
CA LEU A 208 -7.85 15.46 -11.41
C LEU A 208 -7.69 16.81 -12.14
N LYS A 209 -8.75 17.60 -12.27
CA LYS A 209 -8.69 18.96 -12.81
C LYS A 209 -8.23 19.94 -11.72
N THR A 210 -6.94 19.93 -11.40
CA THR A 210 -6.36 20.81 -10.37
C THR A 210 -6.31 22.28 -10.79
N ARG A 211 -6.27 22.55 -12.11
CA ARG A 211 -6.24 23.89 -12.69
C ARG A 211 -7.06 23.95 -14.00
N GLU A 212 -7.45 25.16 -14.41
CA GLU A 212 -8.24 25.40 -15.62
C GLU A 212 -7.51 25.06 -16.92
N ASP A 213 -6.18 25.16 -16.92
CA ASP A 213 -5.33 24.85 -18.08
C ASP A 213 -5.06 23.34 -18.27
N ILE A 214 -5.48 22.51 -17.31
CA ILE A 214 -5.37 21.05 -17.41
C ILE A 214 -6.61 20.52 -18.16
N PRO A 215 -6.43 19.78 -19.28
CA PRO A 215 -7.54 19.22 -20.03
C PRO A 215 -8.28 18.17 -19.20
N ASP A 216 -9.56 17.94 -19.52
CA ASP A 216 -10.32 16.85 -18.91
C ASP A 216 -9.71 15.49 -19.32
N LEU A 217 -9.00 14.85 -18.39
CA LEU A 217 -8.23 13.64 -18.66
C LEU A 217 -9.10 12.39 -18.93
N ILE A 218 -10.37 12.42 -18.53
CA ILE A 218 -11.31 11.32 -18.69
C ILE A 218 -12.47 11.76 -19.58
N GLU A 219 -12.67 11.12 -20.71
CA GLU A 219 -13.79 11.34 -21.62
C GLU A 219 -14.93 10.35 -21.37
N THR A 220 -16.16 10.81 -21.64
CA THR A 220 -17.35 9.95 -21.61
C THR A 220 -17.64 9.46 -23.02
N GLU A 221 -17.72 8.15 -23.20
CA GLU A 221 -18.21 7.53 -24.42
C GLU A 221 -19.68 7.16 -24.21
N ALA A 222 -20.57 7.96 -24.80
CA ALA A 222 -22.00 7.91 -24.53
C ALA A 222 -22.58 6.50 -24.74
N GLY A 223 -23.20 5.96 -23.69
CA GLY A 223 -23.78 4.61 -23.71
C GLY A 223 -22.76 3.46 -23.60
N VAL A 224 -21.46 3.72 -23.71
CA VAL A 224 -20.42 2.67 -23.77
C VAL A 224 -19.61 2.62 -22.48
N GLY A 225 -19.04 3.75 -22.04
CA GLY A 225 -18.16 3.79 -20.87
C GLY A 225 -17.31 5.04 -20.80
N TYR A 226 -16.07 4.87 -20.37
CA TYR A 226 -15.13 5.96 -20.16
C TYR A 226 -13.80 5.66 -20.81
N ARG A 227 -13.11 6.69 -21.27
CA ARG A 227 -11.75 6.61 -21.79
C ARG A 227 -10.88 7.59 -21.03
N LEU A 228 -9.73 7.15 -20.55
CA LEU A 228 -8.68 8.09 -20.19
C LEU A 228 -7.90 8.45 -21.45
N LEU A 229 -7.68 9.74 -21.67
CA LEU A 229 -6.87 10.23 -22.77
C LEU A 229 -5.44 9.69 -22.66
N ASP A 230 -4.86 9.38 -23.81
CA ASP A 230 -3.42 9.11 -23.94
C ASP A 230 -2.77 10.39 -24.44
N LEU A 231 -2.05 11.07 -23.56
CA LEU A 231 -1.42 12.38 -23.80
C LEU A 231 0.11 12.28 -23.78
N ASP A 232 0.64 11.06 -23.90
CA ASP A 232 2.07 10.79 -24.06
C ASP A 232 2.52 10.93 -25.53
#